data_AF-A0A4Q5KLV3-F1
#
_entry.id   AF-A0A4Q5KLV3-F1
#
_cell.length_a   1.000
_cell.length_b   1.000
_cell.length_c   1.000
_cell.angle_alpha   90.00
_cell.angle_beta   90.00
_cell.angle_gamma   90.00
#
_symmetry.space_group_name_H-M   'P 1'
#
loop_
_entity.id
_entity.type
_entity.pdbx_description
1 polymer ?
#
loop_
_entity_poly.entity_id
_entity_poly.type
_entity_poly.pdbx_seq_one_letter_code
_entity_poly.pdbx_strand_id
1 'polypeptide(L)'
;MDKAQFFGLLASFFTLIGLIALLSAGSHSPVYQWPYEAFQGLVFALAWGFGFSVGISYLVSTVFVLLLLIIAFITGTKASRCVLK
;
A
#
# COMPACT_ATOMS: atom_id res chain seq x y z
N MET A 1 22.51 -0.71 7.85
CA MET A 1 21.53 -0.30 6.84
C MET A 1 22.11 0.87 6.08
N ASP A 2 22.17 0.77 4.75
CA ASP A 2 22.59 1.90 3.93
C ASP A 2 21.57 3.03 4.03
N LYS A 3 22.02 4.30 4.01
CA LYS A 3 21.12 5.47 4.04
C LYS A 3 20.04 5.38 2.95
N ALA A 4 20.40 4.90 1.76
CA ALA A 4 19.46 4.68 0.66
C ALA A 4 18.37 3.66 1.01
N GLN A 5 18.70 2.55 1.67
CA GLN A 5 17.73 1.54 2.10
C GLN A 5 16.79 2.08 3.19
N PHE A 6 17.30 2.92 4.10
CA PHE A 6 16.48 3.59 5.10
C PHE A 6 15.44 4.53 4.46
N PHE A 7 15.86 5.35 3.48
CA PHE A 7 14.93 6.21 2.73
C PHE A 7 13.91 5.41 1.90
N GLY A 8 14.33 4.29 1.30
CA GLY A 8 13.39 3.37 0.63
C GLY A 8 12.33 2.82 1.57
N LEU A 9 12.74 2.38 2.76
CA LEU A 9 11.84 1.81 3.76
C LEU A 9 10.86 2.86 4.29
N LEU A 10 11.36 4.07 4.55
CA LEU A 10 10.54 5.20 4.97
C LEU A 10 9.51 5.60 3.89
N ALA A 11 9.92 5.63 2.63
CA ALA A 11 9.03 5.91 1.51
C ALA A 11 7.91 4.86 1.40
N SER A 12 8.24 3.57 1.45
CA SER A 12 7.24 2.49 1.46
C SER A 12 6.27 2.60 2.65
N PHE A 13 6.78 2.96 3.83
CA PHE A 13 5.94 3.13 5.01
C PHE A 13 4.95 4.29 4.85
N PHE A 14 5.40 5.44 4.36
CA PHE A 14 4.51 6.57 4.07
C PHE A 14 3.52 6.26 2.95
N THR A 15 3.93 5.52 1.90
CA THR A 15 3.01 5.08 0.86
C THR A 15 1.93 4.15 1.40
N LEU A 16 2.27 3.24 2.31
CA LEU A 16 1.29 2.34 2.94
C LEU A 16 0.28 3.12 3.78
N ILE A 17 0.76 4.04 4.62
CA ILE A 17 -0.12 4.90 5.44
C ILE A 17 -0.99 5.77 4.53
N GLY A 18 -0.41 6.36 3.48
CA GLY A 18 -1.13 7.16 2.51
C GLY A 18 -2.23 6.37 1.80
N LEU A 19 -1.97 5.11 1.42
CA LEU A 19 -2.96 4.24 0.81
C LEU A 19 -4.11 3.92 1.77
N ILE A 20 -3.80 3.55 3.02
CA ILE A 20 -4.81 3.27 4.05
C ILE A 20 -5.65 4.52 4.31
N ALA A 21 -5.00 5.68 4.51
CA ALA A 21 -5.69 6.94 4.72
C ALA A 21 -6.57 7.32 3.52
N LEU A 22 -6.11 7.14 2.28
CA LEU A 22 -6.89 7.47 1.08
C LEU A 22 -8.14 6.59 0.95
N LEU A 23 -8.04 5.31 1.29
CA LEU A 23 -9.17 4.37 1.23
C LEU A 23 -10.12 4.51 2.43
N SER A 24 -9.62 4.94 3.60
CA SER A 24 -10.38 5.04 4.84
C SER A 24 -10.72 6.48 5.28
N ALA A 25 -10.34 7.52 4.53
CA ALA A 25 -10.53 8.93 4.92
C ALA A 25 -12.01 9.32 5.16
N GLY A 26 -12.95 8.60 4.55
CA GLY A 26 -14.39 8.79 4.76
C GLY A 26 -15.01 7.81 5.77
N SER A 27 -14.21 6.92 6.38
CA SER A 27 -14.72 5.92 7.31
C SER A 27 -14.99 6.56 8.68
N HIS A 28 -16.14 6.23 9.28
CA HIS A 28 -16.46 6.59 10.66
C HIS A 28 -15.79 5.67 11.69
N SER A 29 -15.06 4.66 11.21
CA SER A 29 -14.45 3.67 12.07
C SER A 29 -13.19 4.20 12.77
N PRO A 30 -12.84 3.65 13.93
CA PRO A 30 -11.61 3.99 14.63
C PRO A 30 -10.35 3.75 13.79
N VAL A 31 -9.34 4.60 13.94
CA VAL A 31 -8.10 4.58 13.14
C VAL A 31 -7.36 3.23 13.18
N TYR A 32 -7.45 2.50 14.29
CA TYR A 32 -6.82 1.17 14.41
C TYR A 32 -7.47 0.10 13.53
N GLN A 33 -8.72 0.31 13.06
CA GLN A 33 -9.42 -0.60 12.16
C GLN A 33 -9.20 -0.26 10.68
N TRP A 34 -8.71 0.94 10.38
CA TRP A 34 -8.52 1.41 9.00
C TRP A 34 -7.65 0.49 8.14
N PRO A 35 -6.55 -0.12 8.61
CA PRO A 35 -5.77 -1.03 7.76
C PRO A 35 -6.59 -2.22 7.29
N TYR A 36 -7.43 -2.77 8.16
CA TYR A 36 -8.31 -3.88 7.83
C TYR A 36 -9.42 -3.44 6.88
N GLU A 37 -10.07 -2.32 7.16
CA GLU A 37 -11.15 -1.79 6.31
C GLU A 37 -10.67 -1.39 4.92
N ALA A 38 -9.54 -0.71 4.82
CA ALA A 38 -8.93 -0.33 3.55
C ALA A 38 -8.65 -1.58 2.70
N PHE A 39 -8.10 -2.62 3.32
CA PHE A 39 -7.82 -3.88 2.63
C PHE A 39 -9.11 -4.60 2.19
N GLN A 40 -10.11 -4.69 3.08
CA GLN A 40 -11.41 -5.29 2.75
C GLN A 40 -12.13 -4.51 1.64
N GLY A 41 -12.07 -3.18 1.67
CA GLY A 41 -12.61 -2.32 0.61
C GLY A 41 -11.93 -2.57 -0.73
N LEU A 42 -10.61 -2.80 -0.74
CA LEU A 42 -9.85 -3.14 -1.94
C LEU A 42 -10.25 -4.52 -2.49
N VAL A 43 -10.38 -5.52 -1.61
CA VAL A 43 -10.87 -6.87 -1.97
C VAL A 43 -12.28 -6.80 -2.55
N PHE A 44 -13.17 -6.04 -1.91
CA PHE A 44 -14.53 -5.82 -2.38
C PHE A 44 -14.56 -5.12 -3.75
N ALA A 45 -13.78 -4.05 -3.92
CA ALA A 45 -13.71 -3.32 -5.19
C ALA A 45 -13.22 -4.20 -6.34
N LEU A 46 -12.28 -5.12 -6.08
CA LEU A 46 -11.82 -6.08 -7.07
C LEU A 46 -12.85 -7.19 -7.34
N ALA A 47 -13.45 -7.76 -6.29
CA ALA A 47 -14.47 -8.80 -6.43
C ALA A 47 -15.69 -8.28 -7.21
N TRP A 48 -16.17 -7.09 -6.85
CA TRP A 48 -17.34 -6.48 -7.46
C TRP A 48 -17.01 -5.84 -8.82
N GLY A 49 -15.89 -5.12 -8.92
CA GLY A 49 -15.52 -4.38 -10.13
C GLY A 49 -15.03 -5.26 -11.28
N PHE A 50 -14.27 -6.32 -10.99
CA PHE A 50 -13.77 -7.27 -12.01
C PHE A 50 -14.56 -8.58 -12.06
N GLY A 51 -15.53 -8.78 -11.16
CA GLY A 51 -16.33 -10.02 -11.09
C GLY A 51 -15.52 -11.24 -10.62
N PHE A 52 -14.41 -11.02 -9.91
CA PHE A 52 -13.58 -12.11 -9.40
C PHE A 52 -14.27 -12.83 -8.24
N SER A 53 -13.95 -14.12 -8.08
CA SER A 53 -14.35 -14.86 -6.89
C SER A 53 -13.68 -14.25 -5.65
N VAL A 54 -14.32 -14.38 -4.50
CA VAL A 54 -13.85 -13.80 -3.23
C VAL A 54 -12.39 -14.23 -2.96
N GLY A 55 -12.08 -15.52 -3.11
CA GLY A 55 -10.73 -16.04 -2.88
C GLY A 55 -9.66 -15.45 -3.80
N ILE A 56 -9.95 -15.29 -5.10
CA ILE A 56 -9.02 -14.67 -6.05
C ILE A 56 -8.83 -13.18 -5.74
N SER A 57 -9.89 -12.50 -5.32
CA SER A 57 -9.84 -11.07 -4.97
C SER A 57 -8.92 -10.79 -3.79
N TYR A 58 -8.90 -11.68 -2.79
CA TYR A 58 -7.93 -11.62 -1.69
C TYR A 58 -6.49 -11.77 -2.17
N LEU A 59 -6.24 -12.73 -3.07
CA LEU A 59 -4.91 -13.00 -3.60
C LEU A 59 -4.41 -11.80 -4.42
N VAL A 60 -5.25 -11.28 -5.32
CA VAL A 60 -4.92 -10.11 -6.16
C VAL A 60 -4.70 -8.86 -5.31
N SER A 61 -5.54 -8.60 -4.30
CA SER A 61 -5.37 -7.45 -3.39
C SER A 61 -4.04 -7.51 -2.64
N THR A 62 -3.66 -8.70 -2.16
CA THR A 62 -2.39 -8.91 -1.46
C THR A 62 -1.22 -8.62 -2.38
N VAL A 63 -1.24 -9.17 -3.59
CA VAL A 63 -0.19 -8.92 -4.60
C VAL A 63 -0.13 -7.45 -4.98
N PHE A 64 -1.28 -6.78 -5.11
CA PHE A 64 -1.34 -5.36 -5.44
C PHE A 64 -0.67 -4.48 -4.37
N VAL A 65 -0.99 -4.70 -3.09
CA VAL A 65 -0.36 -3.98 -1.98
C VAL A 65 1.15 -4.24 -1.93
N LEU A 66 1.58 -5.48 -2.13
CA LEU A 66 3.00 -5.83 -2.18
C LEU A 66 3.73 -5.13 -3.33
N LEU A 67 3.15 -5.11 -4.53
CA LEU A 67 3.73 -4.43 -5.68
C LEU A 67 3.85 -2.92 -5.42
N LEU A 68 2.83 -2.29 -4.85
CA LEU A 68 2.89 -0.88 -4.46
C LEU A 68 4.03 -0.61 -3.46
N LEU A 69 4.18 -1.46 -2.45
CA LEU A 69 5.27 -1.34 -1.46
C LEU A 69 6.66 -1.48 -2.11
N ILE A 70 6.82 -2.43 -3.03
CA ILE A 70 8.07 -2.65 -3.76
C ILE A 70 8.38 -1.46 -4.67
N ILE A 71 7.39 -0.94 -5.41
CA ILE A 71 7.57 0.23 -6.29
C ILE A 71 7.93 1.45 -5.45
N ALA A 72 7.28 1.67 -4.31
CA ALA A 72 7.60 2.75 -3.38
C ALA A 72 9.02 2.60 -2.81
N PHE A 73 9.43 1.37 -2.50
CA PHE A 73 10.79 1.10 -1.99
C PHE A 73 11.84 1.42 -3.05
N ILE A 74 11.66 0.93 -4.28
CA ILE A 74 12.57 1.18 -5.40
C ILE A 74 12.63 2.68 -5.72
N THR A 75 11.47 3.36 -5.72
CA THR A 75 11.40 4.79 -5.97
C THR A 75 12.11 5.58 -4.86
N GLY A 76 11.88 5.25 -3.59
CA GLY A 76 12.53 5.90 -2.46
C GLY A 76 14.05 5.67 -2.42
N THR A 77 14.50 4.45 -2.70
CA THR A 77 15.94 4.14 -2.79
C THR A 77 16.61 4.85 -3.97
N LYS A 78 15.96 4.90 -5.15
CA LYS A 78 16.46 5.65 -6.32
C LYS A 78 16.49 7.15 -6.05
N ALA A 79 15.43 7.72 -5.49
CA ALA A 79 15.37 9.14 -5.14
C ALA A 79 16.49 9.51 -4.16
N SER A 80 16.73 8.68 -3.15
CA SER A 80 17.83 8.87 -2.20
C SER A 80 19.20 8.86 -2.88
N ARG A 81 19.44 7.96 -3.83
CA ARG A 81 20.70 7.91 -4.61
C ARG A 81 20.88 9.07 -5.59
N CYS A 82 19.79 9.64 -6.11
CA CYS A 82 19.85 10.81 -6.99
C CYS A 82 20.03 12.12 -6.21
N VAL A 83 19.46 12.22 -5.00
CA VAL A 83 19.51 13.44 -4.17
C VAL A 83 20.78 13.52 -3.31
N LEU A 84 21.31 12.39 -2.85
CA LEU A 84 22.56 12.33 -2.06
C LEU A 84 23.82 12.20 -2.94
N LYS A 85 23.75 12.67 -4.19
CA LYS A 85 24.89 12.66 -5.11
C LYS A 85 25.76 13.90 -4.94
#